data_AF-A0A3P7JCN3-F1
#
_entry.id   AF-A0A3P7JCN3-F1
#
_cell.length_a   1.000
_cell.length_b   1.000
_cell.length_c   1.000
_cell.angle_alpha   90.00
_cell.angle_beta   90.00
_cell.angle_gamma   90.00
#
_symmetry.space_group_name_H-M   'P 1'
#
loop_
_entity.id
_entity.type
_entity.pdbx_description
1 polymer ?
#
loop_
_entity_poly.entity_id
_entity_poly.type
_entity_poly.pdbx_seq_one_letter_code
_entity_poly.pdbx_strand_id
1 'polypeptide(L)'
;MSISSKLKILRVLCELQLEHNIRLRESIPTALRAMDMRHLVTGVDKDGLAYYFQIDSKYGLRLYTTEQDDESGTSWTLVAR
;
A
#
# COMPACT_ATOMS: atom_id res chain seq x y z
N MET A 1 19.40 -8.55 11.32
CA MET A 1 18.61 -7.39 10.85
C MET A 1 17.13 -7.75 10.90
N SER A 2 16.30 -6.98 11.62
CA SER A 2 14.87 -7.26 11.76
C SER A 2 14.11 -7.02 10.44
N ILE A 3 12.91 -7.58 10.31
CA ILE A 3 12.05 -7.31 9.15
C ILE A 3 11.72 -5.82 9.02
N SER A 4 11.48 -5.13 10.14
CA SER A 4 11.24 -3.69 10.16
C SER A 4 12.42 -2.90 9.60
N SER A 5 13.65 -3.22 9.99
CA SER A 5 14.85 -2.58 9.43
C SER A 5 15.00 -2.84 7.93
N LYS A 6 14.75 -4.07 7.47
CA LYS A 6 14.80 -4.40 6.03
C LYS A 6 13.76 -3.60 5.24
N LEU A 7 12.54 -3.49 5.75
CA LEU A 7 11.47 -2.71 5.11
C LEU A 7 11.80 -1.22 5.04
N LYS A 8 12.38 -0.64 6.11
CA LYS A 8 12.85 0.75 6.11
C LYS A 8 13.91 0.99 5.04
N ILE A 9 14.90 0.11 4.93
CA ILE A 9 15.95 0.22 3.91
C ILE A 9 15.34 0.11 2.51
N LEU A 10 14.47 -0.88 2.28
CA LEU A 10 13.80 -1.05 1.00
C LEU A 10 13.02 0.20 0.60
N ARG A 11 12.25 0.77 1.53
CA ARG A 11 11.50 2.01 1.31
C ARG A 11 12.42 3.15 0.85
N VAL A 12 13.50 3.41 1.59
CA VAL A 12 14.45 4.48 1.27
C VAL A 12 15.08 4.26 -0.11
N LEU A 13 15.47 3.02 -0.44
CA LEU A 13 16.03 2.71 -1.76
C LEU A 13 15.02 2.96 -2.90
N CYS A 14 13.74 2.61 -2.70
CA CYS A 14 12.69 2.89 -3.67
C CYS A 14 12.43 4.41 -3.82
N GLU A 15 12.40 5.15 -2.70
CA GLU A 15 12.25 6.61 -2.71
C GLU A 15 13.39 7.27 -3.50
N LEU A 16 14.65 6.85 -3.27
CA LEU A 16 15.82 7.35 -4.01
C LEU A 16 15.75 7.04 -5.51
N GLN A 17 15.20 5.88 -5.90
CA GLN A 17 14.97 5.57 -7.32
C GLN A 17 13.94 6.51 -7.93
N LEU A 18 12.81 6.77 -7.25
CA LEU A 18 11.79 7.69 -7.75
C LEU A 18 12.29 9.14 -7.83
N GLU A 19 13.16 9.55 -6.91
CA GLU A 19 13.72 10.90 -6.88
C GLU A 19 14.79 11.13 -7.95
N HIS A 20 15.74 10.20 -8.09
CA HIS A 20 16.95 10.42 -8.90
C HIS A 20 16.92 9.72 -10.28
N ASN A 21 16.07 8.72 -10.49
CA ASN A 21 15.97 8.04 -11.78
C ASN A 21 14.88 8.69 -12.64
N ILE A 22 15.25 9.75 -13.37
CA ILE A 22 14.33 10.52 -14.23
C ILE A 22 13.60 9.60 -15.22
N ARG A 23 14.31 8.64 -15.82
CA ARG A 23 13.75 7.72 -16.81
C ARG A 23 12.65 6.85 -16.21
N LEU A 24 12.82 6.37 -14.98
CA LEU A 24 11.77 5.67 -14.24
C LEU A 24 10.59 6.61 -13.96
N ARG A 25 10.86 7.79 -13.39
CA ARG A 25 9.83 8.75 -13.00
C ARG A 25 8.93 9.16 -14.17
N GLU A 26 9.51 9.42 -15.33
CA GLU A 26 8.76 9.80 -16.54
C GLU A 26 8.01 8.62 -17.16
N SER A 27 8.48 7.38 -16.94
CA SER A 27 7.79 6.19 -17.46
C SER A 27 6.48 5.88 -16.71
N ILE A 28 6.39 6.22 -15.41
CA ILE A 28 5.24 5.85 -14.56
C ILE A 28 3.91 6.44 -15.08
N PRO A 29 3.77 7.76 -15.31
CA PRO A 29 2.51 8.34 -15.79
C PRO A 29 2.06 7.81 -17.16
N THR A 30 3.02 7.34 -17.97
CA THR A 30 2.75 6.80 -19.31
C THR A 30 2.33 5.33 -19.25
N ALA A 31 2.85 4.57 -18.28
CA ALA A 31 2.65 3.13 -18.18
C ALA A 31 1.52 2.72 -17.23
N LEU A 32 1.19 3.55 -16.22
CA LEU A 32 0.29 3.19 -15.13
C LEU A 32 -0.76 4.27 -14.89
N ARG A 33 -2.00 3.86 -14.67
CA ARG A 33 -3.07 4.74 -14.17
C ARG A 33 -3.00 4.79 -12.65
N ALA A 34 -3.61 5.82 -12.05
CA ALA A 34 -3.69 5.93 -10.59
C ALA A 34 -4.31 4.69 -9.93
N MET A 35 -5.31 4.09 -10.58
CA MET A 35 -5.98 2.87 -10.14
C MET A 35 -5.11 1.60 -10.24
N ASP A 36 -4.05 1.61 -11.05
CA ASP A 36 -3.10 0.50 -11.12
C ASP A 36 -2.07 0.57 -9.97
N MET A 37 -1.97 1.71 -9.26
CA MET A 37 -1.01 1.96 -8.19
C MET A 37 -1.64 2.09 -6.80
N ARG A 38 -2.96 2.24 -6.71
CA ARG A 38 -3.69 2.43 -5.45
C ARG A 38 -4.44 1.17 -5.08
N HIS A 39 -4.37 0.77 -3.82
CA HIS A 39 -5.33 -0.19 -3.28
C HIS A 39 -6.70 0.49 -3.25
N LEU A 40 -7.70 -0.14 -3.85
CA LEU A 40 -9.06 0.39 -3.91
C LEU A 40 -9.82 -0.02 -2.64
N VAL A 41 -10.52 0.93 -2.05
CA VAL A 41 -11.48 0.66 -0.97
C VAL A 41 -12.53 -0.30 -1.52
N THR A 42 -12.65 -1.45 -0.88
CA THR A 42 -13.61 -2.49 -1.22
C THR A 42 -14.99 -2.18 -0.62
N GLY A 43 -15.00 -1.54 0.54
CA GLY A 43 -16.20 -1.10 1.21
C GLY A 43 -15.89 -0.22 2.42
N VAL A 44 -16.90 0.46 2.92
CA VAL A 44 -16.85 1.27 4.14
C VAL A 44 -17.94 0.75 5.07
N ASP A 45 -17.61 0.52 6.33
CA ASP A 45 -18.62 0.11 7.31
C ASP A 45 -19.41 1.30 7.87
N LYS A 46 -20.38 1.01 8.75
CA LYS A 46 -21.24 2.02 9.37
C LYS A 46 -20.48 3.02 10.26
N ASP A 47 -19.28 2.65 10.71
CA ASP A 47 -18.44 3.44 11.61
C ASP A 47 -17.37 4.22 10.82
N GLY A 48 -17.38 4.13 9.48
CA GLY A 48 -16.53 4.89 8.58
C GLY A 48 -15.21 4.23 8.24
N LEU A 49 -14.95 3.01 8.73
CA LEU A 49 -13.69 2.33 8.46
C LEU A 49 -13.65 1.80 7.02
N ALA A 50 -12.54 2.04 6.33
CA ALA A 50 -12.33 1.61 4.95
C ALA A 50 -11.66 0.23 4.91
N TYR A 51 -12.25 -0.68 4.12
CA TYR A 51 -11.78 -2.06 3.98
C TYR A 51 -11.07 -2.29 2.66
N TYR A 52 -10.02 -3.10 2.70
CA TYR A 52 -9.18 -3.47 1.56
C TYR A 52 -8.89 -4.97 1.59
N PHE A 53 -8.97 -5.65 0.45
CA PHE A 53 -8.55 -7.05 0.36
C PHE A 53 -7.26 -7.22 -0.45
N GLN A 54 -6.51 -8.26 -0.09
CA GLN A 54 -5.36 -8.75 -0.84
C GLN A 54 -5.54 -10.24 -1.11
N ILE A 55 -5.39 -10.66 -2.37
CA ILE A 55 -5.30 -12.08 -2.74
C ILE A 55 -3.84 -12.50 -2.68
N ASP A 56 -3.54 -13.57 -1.96
CA ASP A 56 -2.18 -14.11 -1.87
C ASP A 56 -2.16 -15.64 -1.80
N SER A 57 -1.03 -16.24 -2.18
CA SER A 57 -0.88 -17.70 -2.28
C SER A 57 -0.89 -18.44 -0.94
N LYS A 58 -0.71 -17.74 0.18
CA LYS A 58 -0.60 -18.37 1.51
C LYS A 58 -1.96 -18.49 2.19
N TYR A 59 -2.80 -17.46 2.09
CA TYR A 59 -4.09 -17.40 2.78
C TYR A 59 -5.29 -17.33 1.84
N GLY A 60 -5.09 -17.18 0.52
CA GLY A 60 -6.15 -16.98 -0.45
C GLY A 60 -6.69 -15.55 -0.42
N LEU A 61 -7.06 -15.04 0.76
CA LEU A 61 -7.53 -13.68 0.97
C LEU A 61 -7.07 -13.14 2.32
N ARG A 62 -6.63 -11.88 2.35
CA ARG A 62 -6.46 -11.08 3.57
C ARG A 62 -7.35 -9.85 3.49
N LEU A 63 -8.01 -9.52 4.59
CA LEU A 63 -8.84 -8.33 4.71
C LEU A 63 -8.23 -7.38 5.74
N TYR A 64 -8.10 -6.13 5.34
CA TYR A 64 -7.54 -5.04 6.14
C TYR A 64 -8.56 -3.94 6.32
N THR A 65 -8.45 -3.20 7.42
CA THR A 65 -9.24 -2.00 7.72
C THR A 65 -8.33 -0.85 8.14
N THR A 66 -8.72 0.40 7.87
CA THR A 66 -8.00 1.62 8.25
C THR A 66 -8.97 2.79 8.39
N GLU A 67 -8.60 3.80 9.18
CA GLU A 67 -9.30 5.10 9.17
C GLU A 67 -9.07 5.80 7.82
N GLN A 68 -10.07 6.52 7.30
CA GLN A 68 -9.99 7.18 5.99
C GLN A 68 -9.04 8.38 5.98
N ASP A 69 -8.93 9.07 7.10
CA ASP A 69 -8.15 10.31 7.25
C ASP A 69 -6.77 10.05 7.90
N ASP A 70 -6.33 8.79 7.96
CA ASP A 70 -5.05 8.43 8.56
C ASP A 70 -3.86 8.74 7.63
N GLU A 71 -3.36 9.97 7.73
CA GLU A 71 -2.16 10.42 7.03
C GLU A 71 -0.89 9.68 7.47
N SER A 72 -0.88 9.14 8.70
CA SER A 72 0.28 8.45 9.27
C SER A 72 0.43 7.01 8.76
N GLY A 73 -0.67 6.43 8.27
CA GLY A 73 -0.75 5.03 7.84
C GLY A 73 -0.55 4.03 8.99
N THR A 74 -0.86 4.42 10.23
CA THR A 74 -0.66 3.59 11.43
C THR A 74 -1.93 2.88 11.92
N SER A 75 -3.11 3.27 11.43
CA SER A 75 -4.41 2.70 11.81
C SER A 75 -4.74 1.37 11.13
N TRP A 76 -3.88 0.92 10.21
CA TRP A 76 -4.07 -0.33 9.47
C TRP A 76 -4.13 -1.56 10.39
N THR A 77 -5.23 -2.30 10.28
CA THR A 77 -5.45 -3.54 11.05
C THR A 77 -5.84 -4.69 10.13
N LEU A 78 -5.20 -5.85 10.31
CA LEU A 78 -5.61 -7.10 9.65
C LEU A 78 -6.78 -7.72 10.41
N VAL A 79 -7.93 -7.89 9.74
CA VAL A 79 -9.17 -8.38 10.37
C VAL A 79 -9.56 -9.80 9.95
N ALA A 80 -9.08 -10.29 8.81
CA ALA A 80 -9.28 -11.67 8.38
C ALA A 80 -8.12 -12.19 7.50
N ARG A 81 -7.85 -13.49 7.56
CA ARG A 81 -6.91 -14.25 6.73
C ARG A 81 -7.30 -15.73 6.71
#